data_AF-A0A9D5J0I0-F1
#
_entry.id   AF-A0A9D5J0I0-F1
#
_cell.length_a   1.000
_cell.length_b   1.000
_cell.length_c   1.000
_cell.angle_alpha   90.00
_cell.angle_beta   90.00
_cell.angle_gamma   90.00
#
_symmetry.space_group_name_H-M   'P 1'
#
loop_
_entity.id
_entity.type
_entity.pdbx_description
1 polymer ?
#
loop_
_entity_poly.entity_id
_entity_poly.type
_entity_poly.pdbx_seq_one_letter_code
_entity_poly.pdbx_strand_id
1 'polypeptide(L)'
;MAECKFWSGTSDYHKTIDRILKYLTRRDSKSAIICFVKNKDMSNVLTQIETATKTHPCFVKALGKKQEGWFDFDFHLKGDNGMWVKLAVLCFHFPEGSTPIP
;
A
#
# COMPACT_ATOMS: atom_id res chain seq x y z
N MET A 1 8.04 -9.36 1.77
CA MET A 1 6.83 -9.38 2.64
C MET A 1 5.63 -8.81 1.90
N ALA A 2 4.42 -9.34 2.10
CA ALA A 2 3.20 -8.75 1.57
C ALA A 2 2.09 -8.77 2.62
N GLU A 3 1.17 -7.83 2.54
CA GLU A 3 0.02 -7.76 3.43
C GLU A 3 -1.28 -7.50 2.68
N CYS A 4 -2.33 -8.25 3.05
CA CYS A 4 -3.68 -8.08 2.52
C CYS A 4 -4.52 -7.25 3.48
N LYS A 5 -5.35 -6.34 2.95
CA LYS A 5 -6.33 -5.61 3.75
C LYS A 5 -7.59 -5.28 2.97
N PHE A 6 -8.69 -5.08 3.68
CA PHE A 6 -9.82 -4.34 3.14
C PHE A 6 -9.61 -2.84 3.38
N TRP A 7 -10.00 -2.03 2.41
CA TRP A 7 -9.98 -0.58 2.55
C TRP A 7 -10.99 -0.13 3.61
N SER A 8 -10.48 0.52 4.67
CA SER A 8 -11.27 1.10 5.77
C SER A 8 -10.96 2.59 5.99
N GLY A 9 -10.14 3.20 5.13
CA GLY A 9 -9.70 4.58 5.25
C GLY A 9 -8.17 4.75 5.35
N THR A 10 -7.74 6.00 5.29
CA THR A 10 -6.33 6.41 5.22
C THR A 10 -5.56 6.13 6.52
N SER A 11 -6.18 6.30 7.68
CA SER A 11 -5.54 6.04 8.99
C SER A 11 -5.08 4.59 9.13
N ASP A 12 -5.96 3.62 8.85
CA ASP A 12 -5.58 2.21 8.89
C ASP A 12 -4.63 1.83 7.76
N TYR A 13 -4.64 2.55 6.64
CA TYR A 13 -3.68 2.35 5.57
C TYR A 13 -2.27 2.77 5.99
N HIS A 14 -2.10 3.90 6.68
CA HIS A 14 -0.82 4.30 7.27
C HIS A 14 -0.30 3.28 8.29
N LYS A 15 -1.16 2.79 9.18
CA LYS A 15 -0.78 1.73 10.13
C LYS A 15 -0.25 0.48 9.42
N THR A 16 -0.81 0.12 8.27
CA THR A 16 -0.32 -1.00 7.44
C THR A 16 1.08 -0.71 6.90
N ILE A 17 1.35 0.50 6.39
CA ILE A 17 2.69 0.89 5.95
C ILE A 17 3.68 0.82 7.11
N ASP A 18 3.35 1.42 8.26
CA ASP A 18 4.17 1.37 9.48
C ASP A 18 4.50 -0.06 9.88
N ARG A 19 3.51 -0.96 9.84
CA ARG A 19 3.67 -2.36 10.17
C ARG A 19 4.62 -3.07 9.20
N ILE A 20 4.44 -2.88 7.90
CA ILE A 20 5.35 -3.44 6.89
C ILE A 20 6.78 -2.98 7.17
N LEU A 21 6.98 -1.66 7.28
CA LEU A 21 8.31 -1.09 7.51
C LEU A 21 8.95 -1.56 8.83
N LYS A 22 8.16 -1.87 9.86
CA LYS A 22 8.67 -2.41 11.12
C LYS A 22 9.19 -3.85 11.01
N TYR A 23 8.58 -4.66 10.16
CA TYR A 23 8.91 -6.10 10.05
C TYR A 23 9.93 -6.42 8.94
N LEU A 24 10.25 -5.47 8.07
CA LEU A 24 11.24 -5.69 7.03
C LEU A 24 12.64 -5.83 7.62
N THR A 25 13.33 -6.87 7.20
CA THR A 25 14.76 -7.04 7.50
C THR A 25 15.60 -6.46 6.36
N ARG A 26 16.92 -6.29 6.56
CA ARG A 26 17.83 -5.84 5.48
C ARG A 26 17.80 -6.72 4.21
N ARG A 27 17.26 -7.94 4.28
CA ARG A 27 17.08 -8.81 3.10
C ARG A 27 15.82 -8.47 2.30
N ASP A 28 14.82 -7.86 2.92
CA ASP A 28 13.53 -7.58 2.32
C ASP A 28 13.49 -6.18 1.70
N SER A 29 14.01 -6.05 0.48
CA SER A 29 13.98 -4.77 -0.26
C SER A 29 12.69 -4.53 -1.06
N LYS A 30 11.77 -5.50 -1.07
CA LYS A 30 10.51 -5.44 -1.81
C LYS A 30 9.33 -5.89 -0.94
N SER A 31 8.27 -5.11 -0.96
CA SER A 31 7.04 -5.35 -0.22
C SER A 31 5.80 -4.97 -1.03
N ALA A 32 4.66 -5.51 -0.63
CA ALA A 32 3.38 -5.21 -1.28
C ALA A 32 2.23 -5.08 -0.29
N ILE A 33 1.29 -4.19 -0.57
CA ILE A 33 -0.05 -4.14 0.03
C ILE A 33 -1.06 -4.56 -1.03
N ILE A 34 -1.85 -5.59 -0.76
CA ILE A 34 -3.01 -5.99 -1.55
C ILE A 34 -4.25 -5.44 -0.85
N CYS A 35 -4.87 -4.43 -1.45
CA CYS A 35 -5.99 -3.68 -0.89
C CYS A 35 -7.30 -4.03 -1.61
N PHE A 36 -8.25 -4.61 -0.90
CA PHE A 36 -9.58 -4.93 -1.40
C PHE A 36 -10.54 -3.78 -1.10
N VAL A 37 -11.19 -3.24 -2.12
CA VAL A 37 -12.04 -2.06 -2.03
C VAL A 37 -13.49 -2.47 -2.30
N LYS A 38 -14.32 -2.45 -1.25
CA LYS A 38 -15.78 -2.66 -1.36
C LYS A 38 -16.56 -1.42 -1.81
N ASN A 39 -15.91 -0.25 -1.74
CA ASN A 39 -16.53 1.01 -2.09
C ASN A 39 -16.92 1.04 -3.57
N LYS A 40 -18.12 1.55 -3.87
CA LYS A 40 -18.60 1.79 -5.25
C LYS A 40 -17.72 2.79 -5.99
N ASP A 41 -17.08 3.71 -5.27
CA ASP A 41 -16.18 4.71 -5.84
C ASP A 41 -14.71 4.28 -5.69
N MET A 42 -14.27 3.41 -6.60
CA MET A 42 -12.89 2.91 -6.64
C MET A 42 -11.89 4.06 -6.92
N SER A 43 -12.22 4.97 -7.83
CA SER A 43 -11.32 6.05 -8.27
C SER A 43 -10.99 7.02 -7.13
N ASN A 44 -11.97 7.33 -6.27
CA ASN A 44 -11.73 8.11 -5.05
C ASN A 44 -10.78 7.38 -4.09
N VAL A 45 -10.97 6.07 -3.89
CA VAL A 45 -10.06 5.27 -3.04
C VAL A 45 -8.64 5.24 -3.59
N LEU A 46 -8.47 5.07 -4.90
CA LEU A 46 -7.16 5.13 -5.57
C LEU A 46 -6.46 6.47 -5.33
N THR A 47 -7.21 7.57 -5.40
CA THR A 47 -6.69 8.94 -5.15
C THR A 47 -6.29 9.14 -3.69
N GLN A 48 -7.09 8.61 -2.77
CA GLN A 48 -6.79 8.66 -1.33
C GLN A 48 -5.56 7.83 -0.99
N ILE A 49 -5.40 6.64 -1.57
CA ILE A 49 -4.20 5.80 -1.40
C ILE A 49 -2.97 6.56 -1.87
N GLU A 50 -2.98 7.08 -3.10
CA GLU A 50 -1.83 7.79 -3.64
C GLU A 50 -1.45 9.02 -2.80
N THR A 51 -2.43 9.82 -2.40
CA THR A 51 -2.22 11.00 -1.56
C THR A 51 -1.70 10.60 -0.18
N ALA A 52 -2.34 9.63 0.47
CA ALA A 52 -1.94 9.15 1.79
C ALA A 52 -0.51 8.60 1.77
N THR A 53 -0.13 7.81 0.77
CA THR A 53 1.24 7.28 0.67
C THR A 53 2.28 8.39 0.63
N LYS A 54 2.04 9.44 -0.17
CA LYS A 54 2.97 10.58 -0.31
C LYS A 54 3.14 11.38 0.99
N THR A 55 2.15 11.34 1.88
CA THR A 55 2.21 11.99 3.20
C THR A 55 2.90 11.16 4.28
N HIS A 56 3.25 9.90 4.00
CA HIS A 56 3.89 9.03 5.00
C HIS A 56 5.33 9.50 5.29
N PRO A 57 5.78 9.57 6.55
CA PRO A 57 7.11 10.09 6.88
C PRO A 57 8.28 9.37 6.21
N CYS A 58 8.11 8.06 5.95
CA CYS A 58 9.11 7.23 5.29
C CYS A 58 9.05 7.24 3.75
N PHE A 59 8.13 8.01 3.16
CA PHE A 59 7.98 8.11 1.71
C PHE A 59 9.16 8.83 1.08
N VAL A 60 9.62 8.32 -0.06
CA VAL A 60 10.74 8.90 -0.81
C VAL A 60 10.26 9.44 -2.15
N LYS A 61 9.68 8.57 -2.98
CA LYS A 61 9.19 8.94 -4.30
C LYS A 61 8.18 7.94 -4.85
N ALA A 62 7.32 8.42 -5.73
CA ALA A 62 6.49 7.58 -6.57
C ALA A 62 7.28 7.14 -7.81
N LEU A 63 7.17 5.85 -8.15
CA LEU A 63 7.83 5.25 -9.31
C LEU A 63 6.93 5.19 -10.54
N GLY A 64 5.70 5.69 -10.41
CA GLY A 64 4.68 5.69 -11.46
C GLY A 64 3.55 4.69 -11.21
N LYS A 65 2.58 4.69 -12.12
CA LYS A 65 1.47 3.73 -12.15
C LYS A 65 1.70 2.78 -13.31
N LYS A 66 1.78 1.48 -13.03
CA LYS A 66 1.89 0.45 -14.09
C LYS A 66 0.57 0.23 -14.81
N GLN A 67 -0.52 0.30 -14.05
CA GLN A 67 -1.89 0.13 -14.49
C GLN A 67 -2.82 0.75 -13.45
N GLU A 68 -4.12 0.87 -13.76
CA GLU A 68 -5.11 1.28 -12.77
C GLU A 68 -5.10 0.32 -11.57
N GLY A 69 -5.14 0.88 -10.36
CA GLY A 69 -5.03 0.09 -9.13
C GLY A 69 -3.62 -0.37 -8.75
N TRP A 70 -2.59 -0.10 -9.57
CA TRP A 70 -1.20 -0.44 -9.24
C TRP A 70 -0.36 0.83 -9.02
N PHE A 71 0.20 0.95 -7.82
CA PHE A 71 1.18 1.98 -7.49
C PHE A 71 2.49 1.38 -7.01
N ASP A 72 3.60 1.91 -7.49
CA ASP A 72 4.94 1.57 -6.99
C ASP A 72 5.56 2.80 -6.32
N PHE A 73 6.15 2.60 -5.13
CA PHE A 73 6.77 3.64 -4.33
C PHE A 73 8.12 3.19 -3.78
N ASP A 74 9.05 4.13 -3.63
CA ASP A 74 10.24 3.93 -2.81
C ASP A 74 9.98 4.52 -1.40
N PHE A 75 10.42 3.77 -0.40
CA PHE A 75 10.41 4.12 1.02
C PHE A 75 11.81 3.95 1.60
N HIS A 76 12.11 4.67 2.68
CA HIS A 76 13.26 4.35 3.52
C HIS A 76 12.80 3.59 4.78
N LEU A 77 13.70 2.84 5.41
CA LEU A 77 13.36 2.17 6.67
C LEU A 77 13.39 3.16 7.84
N LYS A 78 12.51 2.95 8.83
CA LYS A 78 12.45 3.78 10.02
C LYS A 78 13.73 3.56 10.85
N GLY A 79 14.57 4.58 10.95
CA GLY A 79 15.84 4.53 11.69
C GLY A 79 17.07 4.12 10.87
N ASP A 80 16.92 3.80 9.58
CA ASP A 80 18.04 3.55 8.66
C ASP A 80 17.74 4.16 7.28
N ASN A 81 18.23 5.38 7.07
CA ASN A 81 18.03 6.11 5.81
C ASN A 81 18.93 5.58 4.66
N GLY A 82 19.83 4.63 4.94
CA GLY A 82 20.66 3.99 3.92
C GLY A 82 19.96 2.83 3.21
N MET A 83 18.84 2.33 3.78
CA MET A 83 18.09 1.22 3.21
C MET A 83 16.79 1.68 2.54
N TRP A 84 16.65 1.30 1.27
CA TRP A 84 15.45 1.56 0.47
C TRP A 84 14.57 0.31 0.36
N VAL A 85 13.27 0.54 0.40
CA VAL A 85 12.24 -0.48 0.25
C VAL A 85 11.33 -0.08 -0.91
N LYS A 86 11.10 -1.01 -1.83
CA LYS A 86 10.05 -0.87 -2.84
C LYS A 86 8.75 -1.34 -2.25
N LEU A 87 7.74 -0.47 -2.21
CA LEU A 87 6.38 -0.81 -1.80
C LEU A 87 5.47 -0.74 -3.01
N ALA A 88 4.91 -1.88 -3.39
CA ALA A 88 3.81 -1.97 -4.34
C ALA A 88 2.47 -1.88 -3.61
N VAL A 89 1.48 -1.20 -4.16
CA VAL A 89 0.11 -1.16 -3.65
C VAL A 89 -0.81 -1.56 -4.78
N LEU A 90 -1.46 -2.71 -4.62
CA LEU A 90 -2.37 -3.29 -5.60
C LEU A 90 -3.79 -3.19 -5.05
N CYS A 91 -4.67 -2.52 -5.77
CA CYS A 91 -6.03 -2.27 -5.34
C CYS A 91 -7.01 -3.04 -6.23
N PHE A 92 -7.84 -3.86 -5.62
CA PHE A 92 -8.83 -4.68 -6.31
C PHE A 92 -10.22 -4.29 -5.85
N HIS A 93 -11.09 -3.98 -6.81
CA HIS A 93 -12.51 -3.78 -6.50
C HIS A 93 -13.13 -5.12 -6.13
N PHE A 94 -13.82 -5.17 -4.99
CA PHE A 94 -14.46 -6.36 -4.47
C PHE A 94 -15.94 -6.03 -4.23
N PRO A 95 -16.84 -6.32 -5.19
CA PRO A 95 -18.24 -5.91 -5.10
C PRO A 95 -18.95 -6.58 -3.91
N GLU A 96 -19.86 -5.86 -3.27
CA GLU A 96 -20.74 -6.45 -2.26
C GLU A 96 -21.64 -7.50 -2.92
N GLY A 97 -21.57 -8.74 -2.46
CA GLY A 97 -22.37 -9.86 -2.97
C GLY A 97 -21.57 -11.05 -3.51
N SER A 98 -20.26 -10.91 -3.76
CA SER A 98 -19.40 -12.07 -4.02
C SER A 98 -18.99 -12.71 -2.69
N THR A 99 -19.64 -13.81 -2.31
CA THR A 99 -19.16 -14.70 -1.24
C THR A 99 -17.70 -15.06 -1.53
N PRO A 100 -16.76 -14.83 -0.60
CA PRO A 100 -15.39 -15.33 -0.75
C PRO A 100 -15.48 -16.85 -0.92
N ILE A 101 -14.93 -17.37 -2.01
CA ILE A 101 -14.81 -18.81 -2.20
C ILE A 101 -13.82 -19.31 -1.14
N PRO A 102 -14.18 -20.31 -0.31
CA PRO A 102 -13.33 -20.83 0.76
C PRO A 102 -11.96 -21.33 0.27
#